data_AF-A0A918QX06-F1
#
_entry.id   AF-A0A918QX06-F1
#
_cell.length_a   1.000
_cell.length_b   1.000
_cell.length_c   1.000
_cell.angle_alpha   90.00
_cell.angle_beta   90.00
_cell.angle_gamma   90.00
#
_symmetry.space_group_name_H-M   'P 1'
#
loop_
_entity.id
_entity.type
_entity.pdbx_description
1 polymer ?
#
loop_
_entity_poly.entity_id
_entity_poly.type
_entity_poly.pdbx_seq_one_letter_code
_entity_poly.pdbx_strand_id
1 'polypeptide(L)'
;MDGWSRYQNYKRAKDQFYMYGFTKRISNLYIGSKCQRNAALVAAKELGIEDQVEAYYTSMGIKWYHYVPYFMVKDPLFLFKRYFWKRTFHEKPYRPKFDFRKLQLQLSI
;
A
#
# COMPACT_ATOMS: atom_id res chain seq x y z
N MET A 1 1.59 -0.46 17.28
CA MET A 1 2.18 0.69 16.54
C MET A 1 2.21 0.35 15.05
N ASP A 2 1.05 0.37 14.38
CA ASP A 2 0.87 -0.11 12.98
C ASP A 2 0.03 0.87 12.13
N GLY A 3 -0.82 1.70 12.76
CA GLY A 3 -1.67 2.67 12.08
C GLY A 3 -0.91 3.82 11.38
N TRP A 4 0.20 4.31 11.95
CA TRP A 4 0.95 5.43 11.37
C TRP A 4 1.59 5.07 10.02
N SER A 5 2.34 3.97 9.93
CA SER A 5 2.95 3.52 8.66
C SER A 5 1.87 3.21 7.60
N ARG A 6 0.76 2.57 8.00
CA ARG A 6 -0.40 2.35 7.11
C ARG A 6 -0.94 3.66 6.55
N TYR A 7 -1.14 4.66 7.39
CA TYR A 7 -1.65 5.96 6.97
C TYR A 7 -0.68 6.70 6.04
N GLN A 8 0.63 6.64 6.29
CA GLN A 8 1.63 7.22 5.38
C GLN A 8 1.65 6.49 4.03
N ASN A 9 1.57 5.17 4.03
CA ASN A 9 1.51 4.37 2.82
C ASN A 9 0.22 4.61 2.02
N TYR A 10 -0.93 4.76 2.69
CA TYR A 10 -2.20 5.12 2.06
C TYR A 10 -2.10 6.46 1.34
N LYS A 11 -1.60 7.50 2.00
CA LYS A 11 -1.44 8.83 1.36
C LYS A 11 -0.55 8.78 0.13
N ARG A 12 0.57 8.04 0.22
CA ARG A 12 1.51 7.88 -0.89
C ARG A 12 0.89 7.08 -2.05
N ALA A 13 0.20 5.99 -1.74
CA ALA A 13 -0.45 5.15 -2.74
C ALA A 13 -1.55 5.94 -3.46
N LYS A 14 -2.36 6.70 -2.71
CA LYS A 14 -3.43 7.52 -3.27
C LYS A 14 -2.90 8.59 -4.22
N ASP A 15 -1.84 9.31 -3.85
CA ASP A 15 -1.20 10.27 -4.76
C ASP A 15 -0.69 9.59 -6.05
N GLN A 16 -0.02 8.45 -5.91
CA GLN A 16 0.57 7.76 -7.05
C GLN A 16 -0.50 7.20 -8.00
N PHE A 17 -1.55 6.59 -7.45
CA PHE A 17 -2.68 6.09 -8.22
C PHE A 17 -3.50 7.22 -8.84
N TYR A 18 -3.64 8.37 -8.17
CA TYR A 18 -4.31 9.52 -8.74
C TYR A 18 -3.54 10.12 -9.93
N MET A 19 -2.21 10.21 -9.83
CA MET A 19 -1.38 10.77 -10.91
C MET A 19 -1.25 9.85 -12.13
N TYR A 20 -1.15 8.54 -11.90
CA TYR A 20 -0.74 7.59 -12.94
C TYR A 20 -1.79 6.52 -13.26
N GLY A 21 -2.90 6.49 -12.53
CA GLY A 21 -3.87 5.40 -12.59
C GLY A 21 -3.28 4.08 -12.07
N PHE A 22 -3.89 2.97 -12.47
CA PHE A 22 -3.37 1.65 -12.16
C PHE A 22 -2.04 1.40 -12.89
N THR A 23 -1.01 0.99 -12.15
CA THR A 23 0.24 0.54 -12.75
C THR A 23 0.85 -0.57 -11.90
N LYS A 24 1.22 -1.69 -12.53
CA LYS A 24 1.87 -2.85 -11.88
C LYS A 24 3.07 -2.43 -11.02
N ARG A 25 3.87 -1.48 -11.51
CA ARG A 25 5.04 -0.92 -10.81
C ARG A 25 4.67 -0.25 -9.48
N ILE A 26 3.59 0.52 -9.46
CA ILE A 26 3.12 1.21 -8.24
C ILE A 26 2.56 0.18 -7.27
N SER A 27 1.69 -0.73 -7.74
CA SER A 27 1.12 -1.79 -6.91
C SER A 27 2.19 -2.69 -6.27
N ASN A 28 3.29 -2.97 -7.00
CA ASN A 28 4.43 -3.73 -6.45
C ASN A 28 5.12 -3.06 -5.26
N LEU A 29 5.07 -1.74 -5.12
CA LEU A 29 5.67 -1.05 -3.96
C LEU A 29 4.96 -1.43 -2.66
N TYR A 30 3.69 -1.82 -2.74
CA TYR A 30 2.83 -2.08 -1.59
C TYR A 30 2.53 -3.56 -1.37
N ILE A 31 3.13 -4.45 -2.16
CA ILE A 31 2.85 -5.89 -2.14
C ILE A 31 3.44 -6.62 -0.92
N GLY A 32 4.44 -5.99 -0.27
CA GLY A 32 5.35 -6.63 0.68
C GLY A 32 4.74 -7.05 2.02
N SER A 33 3.71 -6.34 2.50
CA SER A 33 3.01 -6.70 3.74
C SER A 33 1.49 -6.51 3.63
N LYS A 34 0.72 -7.22 4.45
CA LYS A 34 -0.75 -7.06 4.50
C LYS A 34 -1.15 -5.60 4.75
N CYS A 35 -0.45 -4.92 5.65
CA CYS A 35 -0.69 -3.51 5.99
C CYS A 35 -0.52 -2.59 4.77
N GLN A 36 0.53 -2.82 3.97
CA GLN A 36 0.79 -2.07 2.75
C GLN A 36 -0.26 -2.37 1.67
N ARG A 37 -0.61 -3.65 1.48
CA ARG A 37 -1.64 -4.05 0.51
C ARG A 37 -3.00 -3.45 0.84
N ASN A 38 -3.40 -3.51 2.10
CA ASN A 38 -4.66 -2.90 2.56
C ASN A 38 -4.65 -1.39 2.35
N ALA A 39 -3.53 -0.71 2.65
CA ALA A 39 -3.42 0.73 2.41
C ALA A 39 -3.55 1.08 0.91
N ALA A 40 -2.96 0.27 0.04
CA ALA A 40 -3.08 0.44 -1.42
C ALA A 40 -4.50 0.13 -1.93
N LEU A 41 -5.16 -0.92 -1.43
CA LEU A 41 -6.54 -1.26 -1.81
C LEU A 41 -7.53 -0.17 -1.38
N VAL A 42 -7.42 0.35 -0.16
CA VAL A 42 -8.28 1.47 0.29
C VAL A 42 -8.06 2.71 -0.57
N ALA A 43 -6.80 3.04 -0.90
CA ALA A 43 -6.50 4.15 -1.80
C ALA A 43 -7.07 3.92 -3.22
N ALA A 44 -6.97 2.69 -3.74
CA ALA A 44 -7.48 2.30 -5.04
C ALA A 44 -9.01 2.35 -5.10
N LYS A 45 -9.69 1.92 -4.02
CA LYS A 45 -11.14 1.97 -3.85
C LYS A 45 -11.68 3.38 -3.93
N GLU A 46 -11.05 4.32 -3.23
CA GLU A 46 -11.45 5.74 -3.29
C GLU A 46 -11.25 6.36 -4.68
N LEU A 47 -10.44 5.76 -5.54
CA LEU A 47 -10.16 6.20 -6.91
C LEU A 47 -10.90 5.36 -7.97
N GLY A 48 -11.71 4.36 -7.56
CA GLY A 48 -12.45 3.49 -8.48
C GLY A 48 -11.60 2.50 -9.28
N ILE A 49 -10.36 2.21 -8.84
CA ILE A 49 -9.44 1.27 -9.51
C ILE A 49 -9.14 0.01 -8.67
N GLU A 50 -9.97 -0.27 -7.66
CA GLU A 50 -9.80 -1.40 -6.74
C GLU A 50 -9.68 -2.73 -7.48
N ASP A 51 -10.59 -3.02 -8.40
CA ASP A 51 -10.64 -4.28 -9.15
C ASP A 51 -9.33 -4.57 -9.90
N GLN A 52 -8.71 -3.54 -10.48
CA GLN A 52 -7.44 -3.68 -11.21
C GLN A 52 -6.28 -4.02 -10.27
N VAL A 53 -6.25 -3.37 -9.10
CA VAL A 53 -5.23 -3.59 -8.07
C VAL A 53 -5.41 -4.98 -7.43
N GLU A 54 -6.65 -5.38 -7.15
CA GLU A 54 -6.97 -6.68 -6.58
C GLU A 54 -6.69 -7.83 -7.56
N ALA A 55 -7.10 -7.70 -8.82
CA ALA A 55 -6.78 -8.66 -9.87
C ALA A 55 -5.27 -8.83 -10.04
N TYR A 56 -4.51 -7.72 -9.97
CA TYR A 56 -3.06 -7.77 -10.01
C TYR A 56 -2.47 -8.52 -8.82
N TYR A 57 -2.90 -8.23 -7.59
CA TYR A 57 -2.43 -8.96 -6.41
C TYR A 57 -2.77 -10.45 -6.46
N THR A 58 -3.96 -10.79 -6.93
CA THR A 58 -4.38 -12.17 -7.17
C THR A 58 -3.47 -12.85 -8.21
N SER A 59 -3.16 -12.16 -9.32
CA SER A 59 -2.24 -12.67 -10.36
C SER A 59 -0.81 -12.90 -9.85
N MET A 60 -0.39 -12.14 -8.85
CA MET A 60 0.90 -12.31 -8.16
C MET A 60 0.90 -13.44 -7.13
N GLY A 61 -0.20 -14.19 -7.02
CA GLY A 61 -0.35 -15.31 -6.08
C GLY A 61 -0.69 -14.89 -4.65
N ILE A 62 -1.07 -13.63 -4.44
CA ILE A 62 -1.49 -13.16 -3.11
C ILE A 62 -2.91 -13.66 -2.86
N LYS A 63 -3.04 -14.50 -1.84
CA LYS A 63 -4.34 -14.96 -1.35
C LYS A 63 -4.74 -14.18 -0.11
N TRP A 64 -6.04 -14.08 0.16
CA TRP A 64 -6.59 -13.35 1.32
C TRP A 64 -6.01 -13.81 2.67
N TYR A 65 -5.59 -15.08 2.77
CA TYR A 65 -4.93 -15.68 3.94
C TYR A 65 -3.40 -15.52 4.00
N HIS A 66 -2.75 -14.87 3.04
CA HIS A 66 -1.31 -14.54 3.11
C HIS A 66 -1.06 -13.45 4.16
N TYR A 67 -1.19 -13.82 5.44
CA TYR A 67 -0.75 -13.00 6.56
C TYR A 67 0.77 -12.94 6.65
N VAL A 68 1.43 -14.03 6.25
CA VAL A 68 2.88 -14.20 6.26
C VAL A 68 3.42 -13.95 4.84
N PRO A 69 4.23 -12.91 4.63
CA PRO A 69 4.96 -12.71 3.39
C PRO A 69 5.78 -13.95 2.99
N TYR A 70 5.80 -14.29 1.70
CA TYR A 70 6.52 -15.47 1.17
C TYR A 70 8.00 -15.53 1.57
N PHE A 71 8.65 -14.37 1.78
CA PHE A 71 10.04 -14.30 2.22
C PHE A 71 10.24 -14.78 3.67
N MET A 72 9.23 -14.68 4.54
CA MET A 72 9.30 -15.19 5.92
C MET A 72 9.15 -16.70 5.99
N VAL A 73 8.54 -17.33 4.97
CA VAL A 73 8.51 -18.80 4.83
C VAL A 73 9.89 -19.32 4.43
N LYS A 74 10.65 -18.55 3.62
CA LYS A 74 12.02 -18.88 3.22
C LYS A 74 13.09 -18.49 4.25
N ASP A 75 12.87 -17.44 5.04
CA ASP A 75 13.77 -16.98 6.11
C ASP A 75 12.97 -16.61 7.37
N PRO A 76 12.62 -17.61 8.21
CA PRO A 76 11.83 -17.39 9.43
C PRO A 76 12.57 -16.54 10.48
N LEU A 77 13.90 -16.42 10.40
CA LEU A 77 14.71 -15.61 11.31
C LEU A 77 14.81 -14.14 10.88
N PHE A 78 14.20 -13.75 9.76
CA PHE A 78 14.20 -12.38 9.25
C PHE A 78 13.61 -11.36 10.25
N LEU A 79 12.69 -11.79 11.11
CA LEU A 79 12.10 -10.98 12.19
C LEU A 79 13.15 -10.47 13.20
N PHE A 80 14.27 -11.17 13.37
CA PHE A 80 15.32 -10.81 14.31
C PHE A 80 16.40 -9.91 13.70
N LYS A 81 16.38 -9.70 12.38
CA LYS A 81 17.36 -8.83 11.71
C LYS A 81 17.05 -7.37 12.03
N ARG A 82 18.03 -6.64 12.60
CA ARG A 82 17.91 -5.20 12.93
C ARG A 82 17.43 -4.31 11.78
N TYR A 83 17.70 -4.70 10.53
CA TYR A 83 17.21 -4.00 9.34
C TYR A 83 15.67 -4.04 9.21
N PHE A 84 15.02 -5.14 9.63
CA PHE A 84 13.56 -5.27 9.62
C PHE A 84 12.91 -4.21 10.51
N TRP A 85 13.40 -4.06 11.74
CA TRP A 85 12.86 -3.09 12.69
C TRP A 85 13.04 -1.64 12.23
N LYS A 86 14.21 -1.31 11.67
CA LYS A 86 14.50 0.05 11.16
C LYS A 86 13.60 0.42 9.98
N ARG A 87 13.23 -0.52 9.11
CA ARG A 87 12.39 -0.26 7.93
C ARG A 87 10.90 -0.30 8.26
N THR A 88 10.49 -1.17 9.18
CA THR A 88 9.07 -1.37 9.54
C THR A 88 8.56 -0.30 10.51
N PHE A 89 9.39 0.18 11.46
CA PHE A 89 8.92 1.11 12.50
C PHE A 89 9.32 2.58 12.30
N HIS A 90 10.27 2.89 11.40
CA HIS A 90 10.67 4.27 11.08
C HIS A 90 10.27 4.67 9.65
N GLU A 91 9.00 4.50 9.30
CA GLU A 91 8.46 5.04 8.06
C GLU A 91 8.44 6.58 8.14
N LYS A 92 9.20 7.25 7.26
CA LYS A 92 9.26 8.72 7.21
C LYS A 92 7.87 9.32 6.96
N PRO A 93 7.53 10.45 7.59
CA PRO A 93 6.25 11.12 7.33
C PRO A 93 6.16 11.52 5.86
N TYR A 94 5.07 11.12 5.21
CA TYR A 94 4.78 11.46 3.83
C TYR A 94 3.77 12.62 3.81
N ARG A 95 4.15 13.73 3.16
CA ARG A 95 3.24 14.85 2.90
C ARG A 95 2.50 14.56 1.58
N PRO A 96 1.16 14.43 1.61
CA PRO A 96 0.39 14.21 0.39
C PRO A 96 0.56 15.41 -0.55
N LYS A 97 0.67 15.12 -1.85
CA LYS A 97 0.85 16.12 -2.90
C LYS A 97 -0.48 16.76 -3.31
N PHE A 98 -1.58 16.02 -3.20
CA PHE A 98 -2.90 16.49 -3.57
C PHE A 98 -3.80 16.64 -2.34
N ASP A 99 -4.59 17.72 -2.34
CA ASP A 99 -5.67 17.89 -1.38
C ASP A 99 -6.95 17.25 -1.92
N PHE A 100 -7.10 15.96 -1.66
CA PHE A 100 -8.23 15.17 -2.14
C PHE A 100 -9.58 15.69 -1.65
N ARG A 101 -9.65 16.43 -0.53
CA ARG A 101 -10.91 17.01 -0.06
C ARG A 101 -11.37 18.14 -0.98
N LYS A 102 -10.43 19.00 -1.40
CA LYS A 102 -10.72 20.07 -2.37
C LYS A 102 -11.06 19.52 -3.74
N LEU A 103 -10.33 18.50 -4.20
CA LEU A 103 -10.58 17.86 -5.50
C LEU A 103 -11.94 17.16 -5.54
N GLN A 104 -12.33 16.46 -4.48
CA GLN A 104 -13.64 15.80 -4.41
C GLN A 104 -14.78 16.83 -4.42
N LEU A 105 -14.62 17.96 -3.75
CA LEU A 105 -15.58 19.08 -3.79
C LEU A 105 -15.72 19.69 -5.20
N GLN A 106 -14.62 19.79 -5.96
CA GLN A 106 -14.67 20.30 -7.35
C GLN A 106 -15.30 19.31 -8.34
N LEU A 107 -15.18 18.00 -8.10
CA LEU A 107 -15.78 16.95 -8.93
C LEU A 107 -17.29 16.75 -8.66
N SER A 108 -17.79 17.22 -7.51
CA SER A 108 -19.18 17.12 -7.10
C SER A 108 -20.04 18.35 -7.44
N ILE A 109 -19.46 19.35 -8.10
CA ILE A 109 -20.13 20.56 -8.62
C ILE A 109 -20.27 20.40 -10.13
#